data_AF-A0A6J3DQ02-F1
#
_entry.id   AF-A0A6J3DQ02-F1
#
_cell.length_a   1.000
_cell.length_b   1.000
_cell.length_c   1.000
_cell.angle_alpha   90.00
_cell.angle_beta   90.00
_cell.angle_gamma   90.00
#
_symmetry.space_group_name_H-M   'P 1'
#
loop_
_entity.id
_entity.type
_entity.pdbx_description
1 polymer ?
#
loop_
_entity_poly.entity_id
_entity_poly.type
_entity_poly.pdbx_seq_one_letter_code
_entity_poly.pdbx_strand_id
1 'polypeptide(L)'
;MAAAEREAEAKGRECSKEEARRRLRELDVADKFSRLPLPKASVLLPLVVRAGRLCLLLTLRAPQLRRSPGEVCFPGGKSEENDKDEIDTALREAKEEVGLPPEKVEVICRLVPGIDKMNHLVTPVVGFIEDTFQATPNPDEEVGSGEHPKLSIIKSVIQAFLKILPLKYENKVCLSTSSWLSAQCS
;
A
#
# COMPACT_ATOMS: atom_id res chain seq x y z
N MET A 1 -4.18 -21.64 29.47
CA MET A 1 -3.41 -21.93 28.24
C MET A 1 -3.73 -20.95 27.11
N ALA A 2 -4.98 -20.84 26.64
CA ALA A 2 -5.34 -19.96 25.51
C ALA A 2 -4.99 -18.46 25.66
N ALA A 3 -4.99 -17.91 26.89
CA ALA A 3 -4.60 -16.51 27.11
C ALA A 3 -3.10 -16.25 26.93
N ALA A 4 -2.26 -17.17 27.43
CA ALA A 4 -0.80 -17.05 27.34
C ALA A 4 -0.28 -17.24 25.90
N GLU A 5 -0.92 -18.10 25.11
CA GLU A 5 -0.61 -18.27 23.69
C GLU A 5 -0.97 -17.00 22.88
N ARG A 6 -2.13 -16.38 23.17
CA ARG A 6 -2.54 -15.12 22.54
C ARG A 6 -1.62 -13.95 22.89
N GLU A 7 -1.17 -13.85 24.14
CA GLU A 7 -0.18 -12.84 24.56
C GLU A 7 1.19 -13.04 23.90
N ALA A 8 1.67 -14.28 23.82
CA ALA A 8 2.93 -14.58 23.14
C ALA A 8 2.87 -14.26 21.63
N GLU A 9 1.72 -14.53 20.99
CA GLU A 9 1.50 -14.22 19.58
C GLU A 9 1.37 -12.70 19.34
N ALA A 10 0.64 -11.98 20.19
CA ALA A 10 0.54 -10.52 20.15
C ALA A 10 1.92 -9.86 20.32
N LYS A 11 2.71 -10.34 21.28
CA LYS A 11 4.07 -9.85 21.54
C LYS A 11 5.03 -10.11 20.37
N GLY A 12 4.89 -11.26 19.71
CA GLY A 12 5.62 -11.58 18.47
C GLY A 12 5.23 -10.68 17.29
N ARG A 13 3.93 -10.36 17.14
CA ARG A 13 3.43 -9.44 16.10
C ARG A 13 3.94 -8.01 16.32
N GLU A 14 3.84 -7.51 17.54
CA GLU A 14 4.33 -6.18 17.94
C GLU A 14 5.81 -5.99 17.58
N CYS A 15 6.66 -6.96 17.95
CA CYS A 15 8.10 -6.92 17.67
C CYS A 15 8.42 -6.90 16.15
N SER A 16 7.64 -7.63 15.35
CA SER A 16 7.81 -7.62 13.88
C SER A 16 7.36 -6.31 13.24
N LYS A 17 6.29 -5.69 13.78
CA LYS A 17 5.78 -4.39 13.32
C LYS A 17 6.76 -3.27 13.65
N GLU A 18 7.30 -3.26 14.87
CA GLU A 18 8.25 -2.24 15.32
C GLU A 18 9.59 -2.29 14.58
N GLU A 19 10.15 -3.48 14.35
CA GLU A 19 11.38 -3.64 13.57
C GLU A 19 11.20 -3.16 12.13
N ALA A 20 10.07 -3.55 11.49
CA ALA A 20 9.74 -3.07 10.15
C ALA A 20 9.57 -1.55 10.13
N ARG A 21 8.85 -0.99 11.11
CA ARG A 21 8.68 0.46 11.28
C ARG A 21 10.03 1.16 11.38
N ARG A 22 10.96 0.68 12.21
CA ARG A 22 12.29 1.29 12.37
C ARG A 22 13.04 1.36 11.05
N ARG A 23 13.12 0.23 10.32
CA ARG A 23 13.83 0.17 9.02
C ARG A 23 13.19 1.04 7.96
N LEU A 24 11.86 1.07 7.89
CA LEU A 24 11.14 1.88 6.91
C LEU A 24 11.40 3.38 7.11
N ARG A 25 11.54 3.83 8.36
CA ARG A 25 11.89 5.23 8.67
C ARG A 25 13.29 5.61 8.18
N GLU A 26 14.23 4.69 8.13
CA GLU A 26 15.60 4.95 7.61
C GLU A 26 15.60 5.23 6.10
N LEU A 27 14.53 4.84 5.39
CA LEU A 27 14.37 5.03 3.95
C LEU A 27 13.58 6.28 3.61
N ASP A 28 13.04 6.97 4.62
CA ASP A 28 12.16 8.09 4.39
C ASP A 28 12.92 9.20 3.64
N VAL A 29 12.47 9.47 2.42
CA VAL A 29 13.02 10.56 1.61
C VAL A 29 12.37 11.89 1.97
N ALA A 30 11.37 11.89 2.86
CA ALA A 30 10.62 13.07 3.23
C ALA A 30 10.15 13.85 1.98
N ASP A 31 10.31 15.16 1.97
CA ASP A 31 9.87 16.06 0.89
C ASP A 31 10.96 16.34 -0.16
N LYS A 32 12.07 15.56 -0.15
CA LYS A 32 13.25 15.80 -1.01
C LYS A 32 12.90 15.93 -2.50
N PHE A 33 11.90 15.20 -2.97
CA PHE A 33 11.49 15.18 -4.37
C PHE A 33 10.23 15.99 -4.65
N SER A 34 9.58 16.53 -3.60
CA SER A 34 8.30 17.25 -3.71
C SER A 34 8.41 18.56 -4.51
N ARG A 35 9.61 19.08 -4.75
CA ARG A 35 9.80 20.35 -5.49
C ARG A 35 10.13 20.16 -6.97
N LEU A 36 10.22 18.91 -7.45
CA LEU A 36 10.47 18.65 -8.86
C LEU A 36 9.27 19.13 -9.70
N PRO A 37 9.51 19.82 -10.83
CA PRO A 37 8.45 20.39 -11.67
C PRO A 37 7.85 19.34 -12.61
N LEU A 38 7.41 18.22 -12.04
CA LEU A 38 6.73 17.13 -12.75
C LEU A 38 5.29 17.00 -12.24
N PRO A 39 4.34 16.61 -13.10
CA PRO A 39 3.03 16.14 -12.65
C PRO A 39 3.19 15.11 -11.53
N LYS A 40 2.43 15.22 -10.45
CA LYS A 40 2.59 14.36 -9.27
C LYS A 40 1.48 13.34 -9.15
N ALA A 41 1.85 12.17 -8.64
CA ALA A 41 0.93 11.14 -8.22
C ALA A 41 1.49 10.44 -6.98
N SER A 42 0.62 9.77 -6.23
CA SER A 42 1.03 8.99 -5.07
C SER A 42 0.34 7.65 -5.04
N VAL A 43 1.02 6.66 -4.46
CA VAL A 43 0.44 5.34 -4.17
C VAL A 43 0.63 5.00 -2.70
N LEU A 44 -0.41 4.43 -2.09
CA LEU A 44 -0.28 3.86 -0.76
C LEU A 44 0.20 2.40 -0.86
N LEU A 45 1.23 2.08 -0.08
CA LEU A 45 1.70 0.72 0.17
C LEU A 45 1.18 0.30 1.56
N PRO A 46 -0.05 -0.25 1.63
CA PRO A 46 -0.66 -0.63 2.89
C PRO A 46 -0.03 -1.92 3.43
N LEU A 47 0.55 -1.82 4.63
CA LEU A 47 1.17 -2.93 5.35
C LEU A 47 0.27 -3.42 6.48
N VAL A 48 0.13 -4.73 6.58
CA VAL A 48 -0.60 -5.40 7.67
C VAL A 48 0.25 -6.51 8.27
N VAL A 49 0.15 -6.73 9.58
CA VAL A 49 0.78 -7.88 10.24
C VAL A 49 -0.26 -8.97 10.47
N ARG A 50 -0.11 -10.11 9.78
CA ARG A 50 -1.01 -11.27 9.86
C ARG A 50 -0.24 -12.51 10.26
N ALA A 51 -0.68 -13.19 11.33
CA ALA A 51 -0.02 -14.39 11.83
C ALA A 51 1.52 -14.22 11.98
N GLY A 52 1.94 -13.06 12.50
CA GLY A 52 3.36 -12.71 12.69
C GLY A 52 4.14 -12.41 11.39
N ARG A 53 3.45 -12.12 10.28
CA ARG A 53 4.05 -11.81 8.98
C ARG A 53 3.58 -10.45 8.47
N LEU A 54 4.52 -9.67 7.93
CA LEU A 54 4.26 -8.45 7.19
C LEU A 54 3.72 -8.77 5.80
N CYS A 55 2.52 -8.31 5.50
CA CYS A 55 1.85 -8.49 4.21
C CYS A 55 1.58 -7.11 3.58
N LEU A 56 1.64 -7.05 2.25
CA LEU A 56 1.17 -5.92 1.46
C LEU A 56 -0.25 -6.20 1.01
N LEU A 57 -1.17 -5.27 1.26
CA LEU A 57 -2.52 -5.35 0.70
C LEU A 57 -2.52 -4.75 -0.70
N LEU A 58 -3.11 -5.47 -1.65
CA LEU A 58 -3.19 -5.06 -3.06
C LEU A 58 -4.64 -5.07 -3.51
N THR A 59 -4.99 -4.17 -4.41
CA THR A 59 -6.27 -4.19 -5.10
C THR A 59 -6.14 -5.02 -6.37
N LEU A 60 -7.13 -5.88 -6.62
CA LEU A 60 -7.27 -6.55 -7.91
C LEU A 60 -8.42 -5.88 -8.63
N ARG A 61 -8.12 -5.23 -9.76
CA ARG A 61 -9.15 -4.58 -10.57
C ARG A 61 -10.06 -5.61 -11.22
N ALA A 62 -11.38 -5.37 -11.25
CA ALA A 62 -12.33 -6.30 -11.81
C ALA A 62 -11.99 -6.67 -13.28
N PRO A 63 -12.08 -7.96 -13.68
CA PRO A 63 -11.73 -8.40 -15.03
C PRO A 63 -12.67 -7.85 -16.12
N GLN A 64 -13.83 -7.29 -15.73
CA GLN A 64 -14.83 -6.71 -16.63
C GLN A 64 -14.54 -5.25 -17.02
N LEU A 65 -13.46 -4.65 -16.53
CA LEU A 65 -13.12 -3.26 -16.78
C LEU A 65 -12.59 -2.99 -18.20
N ARG A 66 -12.95 -1.84 -18.77
CA ARG A 66 -12.50 -1.40 -20.11
C ARG A 66 -11.00 -1.05 -20.17
N ARG A 67 -10.36 -0.77 -19.03
CA ARG A 67 -8.92 -0.47 -18.91
C ARG A 67 -8.31 -1.31 -17.80
N SER A 68 -7.16 -1.93 -18.08
CA SER A 68 -6.37 -2.72 -17.13
C SER A 68 -7.16 -3.79 -16.33
N PRO A 69 -8.01 -4.61 -16.98
CA PRO A 69 -8.75 -5.66 -16.30
C PRO A 69 -7.82 -6.69 -15.65
N GLY A 70 -8.06 -7.05 -14.40
CA GLY A 70 -7.25 -8.02 -13.66
C GLY A 70 -5.84 -7.55 -13.29
N GLU A 71 -5.51 -6.26 -13.49
CA GLU A 71 -4.24 -5.72 -12.98
C GLU A 71 -4.28 -5.59 -11.46
N VAL A 72 -3.19 -5.99 -10.83
CA VAL A 72 -2.95 -5.80 -9.39
C VAL A 72 -2.33 -4.44 -9.19
N CYS A 73 -2.99 -3.55 -8.44
CA CYS A 73 -2.44 -2.24 -8.14
C CYS A 73 -2.42 -1.88 -6.65
N PHE A 74 -1.62 -0.87 -6.33
CA PHE A 74 -1.75 -0.15 -5.07
C PHE A 74 -2.82 0.93 -5.26
N PRO A 75 -3.61 1.25 -4.21
CA PRO A 75 -4.49 2.40 -4.27
C PRO A 75 -3.67 3.68 -4.45
N GLY A 76 -4.12 4.55 -5.35
CA GLY A 76 -3.38 5.76 -5.67
C GLY A 76 -3.73 6.37 -7.02
N GLY A 77 -3.40 7.66 -7.14
CA GLY A 77 -3.77 8.48 -8.27
C GLY A 77 -3.00 9.78 -8.28
N LYS A 78 -3.50 10.74 -9.07
CA LYS A 78 -2.87 12.04 -9.28
C LYS A 78 -3.07 12.94 -8.07
N SER A 79 -2.10 13.83 -7.84
CA SER A 79 -2.27 14.91 -6.87
C SER A 79 -3.30 15.92 -7.38
N GLU A 80 -4.20 16.32 -6.50
CA GLU A 80 -5.19 17.38 -6.71
C GLU A 80 -4.81 18.68 -5.99
N GLU A 81 -5.46 19.79 -6.35
CA GLU A 81 -5.19 21.11 -5.76
C GLU A 81 -5.42 21.16 -4.24
N ASN A 82 -6.33 20.33 -3.74
CA ASN A 82 -6.65 20.26 -2.31
C ASN A 82 -5.69 19.37 -1.51
N ASP A 83 -4.85 18.57 -2.18
CA ASP A 83 -3.90 17.69 -1.51
C ASP A 83 -2.72 18.50 -0.96
N LYS A 84 -2.47 18.38 0.34
CA LYS A 84 -1.39 19.14 1.01
C LYS A 84 0.00 18.65 0.64
N ASP A 85 0.14 17.35 0.46
CA ASP A 85 1.39 16.67 0.15
C ASP A 85 1.14 15.28 -0.46
N GLU A 86 2.21 14.55 -0.73
CA GLU A 86 2.12 13.22 -1.34
C GLU A 86 1.40 12.19 -0.43
N ILE A 87 1.40 12.41 0.88
CA ILE A 87 0.71 11.53 1.86
C ILE A 87 -0.79 11.76 1.74
N ASP A 88 -1.23 13.01 1.72
CA ASP A 88 -2.64 13.40 1.59
C ASP A 88 -3.25 12.81 0.30
N THR A 89 -2.53 12.93 -0.83
CA THR A 89 -2.93 12.30 -2.11
C THR A 89 -3.10 10.78 -1.95
N ALA A 90 -2.12 10.08 -1.37
CA ALA A 90 -2.20 8.62 -1.22
C ALA A 90 -3.37 8.17 -0.32
N LEU A 91 -3.66 8.93 0.74
CA LEU A 91 -4.73 8.62 1.68
C LEU A 91 -6.12 8.95 1.12
N ARG A 92 -6.26 10.06 0.39
CA ARG A 92 -7.51 10.40 -0.32
C ARG A 92 -7.87 9.31 -1.31
N GLU A 93 -6.93 8.95 -2.19
CA GLU A 93 -7.12 7.92 -3.20
C GLU A 93 -7.44 6.55 -2.56
N ALA A 94 -6.74 6.17 -1.48
CA ALA A 94 -7.06 4.93 -0.76
C ALA A 94 -8.46 4.95 -0.11
N LYS A 95 -8.93 6.11 0.36
CA LYS A 95 -10.30 6.26 0.85
C LYS A 95 -11.31 6.13 -0.28
N GLU A 96 -11.05 6.74 -1.43
CA GLU A 96 -11.94 6.77 -2.59
C GLU A 96 -12.02 5.40 -3.27
N GLU A 97 -10.90 4.72 -3.47
CA GLU A 97 -10.83 3.44 -4.19
C GLU A 97 -11.30 2.26 -3.32
N VAL A 98 -10.86 2.20 -2.05
CA VAL A 98 -11.06 1.01 -1.20
C VAL A 98 -11.74 1.30 0.14
N GLY A 99 -12.21 2.53 0.36
CA GLY A 99 -12.88 2.91 1.60
C GLY A 99 -11.95 2.92 2.81
N LEU A 100 -10.63 3.04 2.64
CA LEU A 100 -9.66 3.07 3.73
C LEU A 100 -9.65 4.45 4.39
N PRO A 101 -10.17 4.62 5.62
CA PRO A 101 -10.17 5.92 6.28
C PRO A 101 -8.73 6.34 6.62
N PRO A 102 -8.32 7.60 6.37
CA PRO A 102 -6.97 8.09 6.67
C PRO A 102 -6.52 7.83 8.11
N GLU A 103 -7.44 7.95 9.08
CA GLU A 103 -7.20 7.72 10.50
C GLU A 103 -6.86 6.26 10.85
N LYS A 104 -7.15 5.30 9.96
CA LYS A 104 -6.78 3.89 10.11
C LYS A 104 -5.42 3.55 9.50
N VAL A 105 -4.70 4.56 9.00
CA VAL A 105 -3.39 4.40 8.40
C VAL A 105 -2.34 5.10 9.25
N GLU A 106 -1.44 4.30 9.82
CA GLU A 106 -0.24 4.81 10.45
C GLU A 106 0.86 4.99 9.39
N VAL A 107 0.99 6.21 8.86
CA VAL A 107 1.98 6.54 7.84
C VAL A 107 3.40 6.51 8.42
N ILE A 108 4.29 5.78 7.75
CA ILE A 108 5.66 5.53 8.23
C ILE A 108 6.71 6.33 7.47
N CYS A 109 6.65 6.33 6.14
CA CYS A 109 7.63 7.01 5.30
C CYS A 109 7.13 7.25 3.86
N ARG A 110 7.82 8.16 3.17
CA ARG A 110 7.81 8.29 1.72
C ARG A 110 9.05 7.61 1.16
N LEU A 111 8.89 6.76 0.15
CA LEU A 111 10.01 6.14 -0.54
C LEU A 111 10.47 6.97 -1.73
N VAL A 112 11.63 6.62 -2.29
CA VAL A 112 12.14 7.24 -3.53
C VAL A 112 11.09 7.13 -4.64
N PRO A 113 10.69 8.25 -5.27
CA PRO A 113 9.67 8.22 -6.32
C PRO A 113 10.21 7.63 -7.62
N GLY A 114 9.28 7.11 -8.43
CA GLY A 114 9.55 6.65 -9.80
C GLY A 114 8.81 7.50 -10.82
N ILE A 115 9.27 7.50 -12.08
CA ILE A 115 8.55 8.16 -13.18
C ILE A 115 7.69 7.13 -13.91
N ASP A 116 6.41 7.44 -14.11
CA ASP A 116 5.50 6.59 -14.88
C ASP A 116 5.64 6.77 -16.41
N LYS A 117 4.88 6.00 -17.18
CA LYS A 117 4.88 6.10 -18.65
C LYS A 117 4.28 7.42 -19.17
N MET A 118 3.61 8.18 -18.31
CA MET A 118 2.95 9.45 -18.60
C MET A 118 3.72 10.63 -17.99
N ASN A 119 4.96 10.42 -17.52
CA ASN A 119 5.84 11.39 -16.88
C ASN A 119 5.34 11.95 -15.54
N HIS A 120 4.46 11.24 -14.84
CA HIS A 120 4.15 11.53 -13.45
C HIS A 120 5.30 11.09 -12.53
N LEU A 121 5.68 11.96 -11.61
CA LEU A 121 6.52 11.61 -10.46
C LEU A 121 5.63 10.93 -9.42
N VAL A 122 5.74 9.61 -9.32
CA VAL A 122 4.90 8.77 -8.47
C VAL A 122 5.62 8.47 -7.16
N THR A 123 5.09 9.01 -6.05
CA THR A 123 5.66 8.86 -4.71
C THR A 123 4.99 7.69 -3.98
N PRO A 124 5.74 6.64 -3.60
CA PRO A 124 5.21 5.56 -2.77
C PRO A 124 5.18 6.00 -1.31
N VAL A 125 4.00 5.95 -0.70
CA VAL A 125 3.76 6.24 0.71
C VAL A 125 3.51 4.91 1.42
N VAL A 126 4.30 4.61 2.45
CA VAL A 126 4.16 3.36 3.21
C VAL A 126 3.40 3.62 4.50
N GLY A 127 2.38 2.82 4.78
CA GLY A 127 1.59 2.96 6.00
C GLY A 127 1.16 1.60 6.56
N PHE A 128 1.12 1.47 7.89
CA PHE A 128 0.49 0.33 8.53
C PHE A 128 -1.00 0.54 8.65
N ILE A 129 -1.77 -0.48 8.29
CA ILE A 129 -3.22 -0.53 8.48
C ILE A 129 -3.58 -1.52 9.59
N GLU A 130 -4.73 -1.31 10.21
CA GLU A 130 -5.31 -2.30 11.12
C GLU A 130 -5.60 -3.61 10.38
N ASP A 131 -5.36 -4.73 11.06
CA ASP A 131 -5.68 -6.04 10.52
C ASP A 131 -7.20 -6.30 10.52
N THR A 132 -8.02 -5.44 11.11
CA THR A 132 -9.48 -5.53 11.02
C THR A 132 -10.02 -4.89 9.75
N PHE A 133 -9.20 -4.14 9.00
CA PHE A 133 -9.65 -3.44 7.81
C PHE A 133 -10.10 -4.41 6.72
N GLN A 134 -11.27 -4.12 6.16
CA GLN A 134 -11.83 -4.79 4.98
C GLN A 134 -12.00 -3.74 3.89
N ALA A 135 -11.30 -3.93 2.77
CA ALA A 135 -11.43 -3.07 1.61
C ALA A 135 -12.86 -3.11 1.08
N THR A 136 -13.44 -1.95 0.86
CA THR A 136 -14.76 -1.78 0.22
C THR A 136 -14.54 -1.04 -1.10
N PRO A 137 -14.40 -1.77 -2.23
CA PRO A 137 -14.19 -1.14 -3.53
C PRO A 137 -15.34 -0.19 -3.87
N ASN A 138 -15.03 1.02 -4.31
CA ASN A 138 -16.04 1.95 -4.79
C ASN A 138 -16.46 1.59 -6.23
N PRO A 139 -17.74 1.23 -6.47
CA PRO A 139 -18.20 0.84 -7.82
C PRO A 139 -18.19 1.99 -8.83
N ASP A 140 -18.19 3.25 -8.39
CA ASP A 140 -18.21 4.42 -9.30
C ASP A 140 -16.82 4.70 -9.91
N GLU A 141 -15.75 4.37 -9.18
CA GLU A 141 -14.35 4.36 -9.65
C GLU A 141 -14.07 3.23 -10.66
N GLU A 142 -15.01 2.28 -10.81
CA GLU A 142 -14.89 1.13 -11.71
C GLU A 142 -15.43 1.39 -13.13
N VAL A 143 -15.89 2.59 -13.48
CA VAL A 143 -16.36 2.84 -14.87
C VAL A 143 -15.76 4.10 -15.53
N GLY A 144 -15.11 4.99 -14.79
CA GLY A 144 -14.66 6.25 -15.37
C GLY A 144 -13.48 6.93 -14.67
N SER A 145 -12.57 7.43 -15.51
CA SER A 145 -11.69 8.59 -15.28
C SER A 145 -10.49 8.56 -14.31
N GLY A 146 -10.36 7.65 -13.34
CA GLY A 146 -9.14 7.58 -12.51
C GLY A 146 -7.89 7.16 -13.30
N GLU A 147 -6.85 7.99 -13.36
CA GLU A 147 -5.54 7.58 -13.91
C GLU A 147 -4.69 6.94 -12.80
N HIS A 148 -4.77 5.62 -12.67
CA HIS A 148 -3.95 4.88 -11.71
C HIS A 148 -2.54 4.62 -12.25
N PRO A 149 -1.50 4.70 -11.41
CA PRO A 149 -0.15 4.35 -11.81
C PRO A 149 -0.06 2.86 -12.22
N LYS A 150 0.25 2.63 -13.50
CA LYS A 150 0.24 1.30 -14.12
C LYS A 150 1.30 0.35 -13.54
N LEU A 151 1.08 -0.95 -13.78
CA LEU A 151 1.88 -2.11 -13.35
C LEU A 151 3.42 -1.97 -13.44
N SER A 152 3.95 -1.12 -14.33
CA SER A 152 5.39 -0.88 -14.46
C SER A 152 6.00 -0.18 -13.25
N ILE A 153 5.30 0.77 -12.63
CA ILE A 153 5.77 1.39 -11.38
C ILE A 153 5.64 0.39 -10.24
N ILE A 154 4.54 -0.35 -10.24
CA ILE A 154 4.21 -1.31 -9.19
C ILE A 154 5.30 -2.38 -9.10
N LYS A 155 5.79 -2.89 -10.23
CA LYS A 155 6.94 -3.82 -10.25
C LYS A 155 8.20 -3.20 -9.66
N SER A 156 8.56 -1.98 -10.06
CA SER A 156 9.76 -1.29 -9.56
C SER A 156 9.67 -0.97 -8.08
N VAL A 157 8.50 -0.51 -7.62
CA VAL A 157 8.22 -0.16 -6.23
C VAL A 157 8.15 -1.40 -5.35
N ILE A 158 7.46 -2.46 -5.78
CA ILE A 158 7.46 -3.77 -5.08
C ILE A 158 8.88 -4.33 -5.05
N GLN A 159 9.64 -4.30 -6.15
CA GLN A 159 10.99 -4.84 -6.18
C GLN A 159 11.95 -4.04 -5.30
N ALA A 160 11.83 -2.71 -5.26
CA ALA A 160 12.56 -1.87 -4.31
C ALA A 160 12.16 -2.21 -2.88
N PHE A 161 10.86 -2.28 -2.59
CA PHE A 161 10.33 -2.62 -1.27
C PHE A 161 10.79 -4.01 -0.78
N LEU A 162 10.70 -5.03 -1.62
CA LEU A 162 11.12 -6.40 -1.33
C LEU A 162 12.63 -6.51 -1.08
N LYS A 163 13.46 -5.69 -1.73
CA LYS A 163 14.92 -5.66 -1.49
C LYS A 163 15.28 -5.08 -0.12
N ILE A 164 14.40 -4.29 0.47
CA ILE A 164 14.69 -3.53 1.69
C ILE A 164 14.14 -4.21 2.95
N LEU A 165 13.09 -5.03 2.80
CA LEU A 165 12.67 -5.93 3.87
C LEU A 165 13.68 -7.08 4.03
N PRO A 166 14.02 -7.51 5.27
CA PRO A 166 14.96 -8.59 5.47
C PRO A 166 14.53 -9.86 4.72
N LEU A 167 15.51 -10.58 4.15
CA LEU A 167 15.40 -11.83 3.38
C LEU A 167 14.52 -12.94 4.03
N LYS A 168 14.21 -12.84 5.33
CA LYS A 168 13.22 -13.71 6.01
C LYS A 168 11.77 -13.52 5.52
N TYR A 169 11.50 -12.50 4.72
CA TYR A 169 10.20 -12.22 4.12
C TYR A 169 10.05 -12.70 2.66
N GLU A 170 11.11 -13.28 2.06
CA GLU A 170 11.08 -13.80 0.69
C GLU A 170 10.02 -14.90 0.46
N ASN A 171 9.51 -15.51 1.54
CA ASN A 171 8.39 -16.47 1.52
C ASN A 171 7.19 -16.04 2.39
N LYS A 172 7.11 -14.76 2.78
CA LYS A 172 6.12 -14.28 3.77
C LYS A 172 5.48 -12.91 3.47
N VAL A 173 5.86 -12.23 2.39
CA VAL A 173 4.99 -11.18 1.83
C VAL A 173 3.90 -11.88 1.03
N CYS A 174 2.73 -12.04 1.65
CA CYS A 174 1.57 -12.50 0.91
C CYS A 174 1.03 -11.31 0.13
N LEU A 175 1.06 -11.41 -1.21
CA LEU A 175 0.25 -10.56 -2.07
C LEU A 175 -1.18 -11.06 -1.95
N SER A 176 -1.91 -10.58 -0.94
CA SER A 176 -3.33 -10.88 -0.84
C SER A 176 -4.05 -9.94 -1.79
N THR A 177 -4.53 -10.49 -2.90
CA THR A 177 -5.69 -9.88 -3.55
C THR A 177 -6.87 -10.00 -2.58
N SER A 178 -7.78 -9.05 -2.60
CA SER A 178 -9.10 -9.20 -1.98
C SER A 178 -9.89 -10.26 -2.76
N SER A 179 -9.46 -11.51 -2.67
CA SER A 179 -10.30 -12.65 -3.02
C SER A 179 -11.44 -12.67 -2.02
N TRP A 180 -12.53 -12.02 -2.41
CA TRP A 180 -13.87 -12.21 -1.87
C TRP A 180 -14.06 -13.71 -1.56
N LEU A 181 -14.24 -14.00 -0.26
CA LEU A 181 -14.57 -15.32 0.30
C LEU A 181 -13.85 -16.53 -0.31
N SER A 182 -12.90 -17.10 0.44
CA SER A 182 -12.63 -18.54 0.64
C SER A 182 -11.15 -18.92 0.48
N ALA A 183 -10.44 -18.86 1.61
CA ALA A 183 -9.32 -19.77 1.96
C ALA A 183 -8.84 -19.31 3.34
N GLN A 184 -9.50 -19.70 4.43
CA GLN A 184 -9.04 -20.84 5.23
C GLN A 184 -7.51 -21.00 5.16
N CYS A 185 -6.80 -20.32 6.08
CA CYS A 185 -5.59 -20.90 6.64
C CYS A 185 -5.98 -22.26 7.24
N SER A 186 -5.72 -23.32 6.47
CA SER A 186 -5.46 -24.65 7.01
C SER A 186 -3.95 -24.79 7.21
#